data_AF-A0A9J6MXI0-F1
#
_entry.id   AF-A0A9J6MXI0-F1
#
_cell.length_a   1.000
_cell.length_b   1.000
_cell.length_c   1.000
_cell.angle_alpha   90.00
_cell.angle_beta   90.00
_cell.angle_gamma   90.00
#
_symmetry.space_group_name_H-M   'P 1'
#
loop_
_entity.id
_entity.type
_entity.pdbx_description
1 polymer ?
#
loop_
_entity_poly.entity_id
_entity_poly.type
_entity_poly.pdbx_seq_one_letter_code
_entity_poly.pdbx_strand_id
1 'polypeptide(L)'
;MRKKIYMVAFFLLVVVIAGVVGKQYDYLYLANKINVNGLELFMKEKEVIELFGEEDSEVSYCMGCGPNMYYKNLGIFARLSETKQYVKDIKITNPKYDILGIKPNQNITKAQNLLEEMGFKLIDSDPIRLSYQYQKKKLTFEMIIDKQGVIKSVQVEYQVKKDNNIIY
;
A
#
# COMPACT_ATOMS: atom_id res chain seq x y z
N MET A 1 50.18 6.58 -7.69
CA MET A 1 48.90 6.92 -8.37
C MET A 1 47.90 5.76 -8.43
N ARG A 2 48.28 4.57 -8.93
CA ARG A 2 47.35 3.43 -9.12
C ARG A 2 46.52 3.04 -7.87
N LYS A 3 47.13 3.00 -6.67
CA LYS A 3 46.42 2.70 -5.40
C LYS A 3 45.27 3.66 -5.08
N LYS A 4 45.41 4.96 -5.39
CA LYS A 4 44.34 5.96 -5.16
C LYS A 4 43.18 5.78 -6.12
N ILE A 5 43.45 5.37 -7.37
CA ILE A 5 42.42 5.09 -8.38
C ILE A 5 41.59 3.87 -7.97
N TYR A 6 42.22 2.79 -7.51
CA TYR A 6 41.49 1.61 -7.01
C TYR A 6 40.63 1.92 -5.79
N MET A 7 41.10 2.78 -4.88
CA MET A 7 40.34 3.17 -3.70
C MET A 7 39.09 3.99 -4.06
N VAL A 8 39.21 4.94 -5.00
CA VAL A 8 38.07 5.73 -5.49
C VAL A 8 37.08 4.86 -6.26
N ALA A 9 37.57 3.95 -7.12
CA ALA A 9 36.73 3.03 -7.86
C ALA A 9 35.98 2.05 -6.93
N PHE A 10 36.63 1.54 -5.89
CA PHE A 10 36.01 0.71 -4.87
C PHE A 10 34.93 1.47 -4.10
N PHE A 11 35.21 2.72 -3.70
CA PHE A 11 34.23 3.54 -2.99
C PHE A 11 32.99 3.83 -3.86
N LEU A 12 33.19 4.17 -5.14
CA LEU A 12 32.10 4.34 -6.10
C LEU A 12 31.30 3.04 -6.31
N LEU A 13 31.97 1.90 -6.41
CA LEU A 13 31.33 0.60 -6.53
C LEU A 13 30.44 0.30 -5.31
N VAL A 14 30.93 0.56 -4.09
CA VAL A 14 30.17 0.37 -2.86
C VAL A 14 28.94 1.29 -2.81
N VAL A 15 29.07 2.57 -3.20
CA VAL A 15 27.94 3.51 -3.27
C VAL A 15 26.88 3.05 -4.28
N VAL A 16 27.32 2.56 -5.46
CA VAL A 16 26.40 2.03 -6.48
C VAL A 16 25.69 0.77 -5.99
N ILE A 17 26.41 -0.19 -5.40
CA ILE A 17 25.82 -1.41 -4.85
C ILE A 17 24.83 -1.06 -3.73
N ALA A 18 25.20 -0.18 -2.79
CA ALA A 18 24.32 0.28 -1.72
C ALA A 18 23.06 0.96 -2.27
N GLY A 19 23.19 1.79 -3.31
CA GLY A 19 22.06 2.44 -3.97
C GLY A 19 21.12 1.47 -4.68
N VAL A 20 21.66 0.43 -5.34
CA VAL A 20 20.86 -0.59 -6.04
C VAL A 20 20.15 -1.52 -5.04
N VAL A 21 20.87 -2.00 -4.02
CA VAL A 21 20.32 -2.88 -2.99
C VAL A 21 19.30 -2.14 -2.13
N GLY A 22 19.57 -0.88 -1.75
CA GLY A 22 18.64 -0.05 -0.99
C GLY A 22 17.29 0.12 -1.70
N LYS A 23 17.31 0.41 -3.01
CA LYS A 23 16.09 0.50 -3.82
C LYS A 23 15.34 -0.83 -3.95
N GLN A 24 16.00 -1.98 -3.79
CA GLN A 24 15.33 -3.28 -3.90
C GLN A 24 14.50 -3.65 -2.65
N TYR A 25 14.82 -3.10 -1.47
CA TYR A 25 14.09 -3.40 -0.23
C TYR A 25 13.16 -2.28 0.24
N ASP A 26 13.19 -1.14 -0.44
CA ASP A 26 12.41 0.06 -0.10
C ASP A 26 10.90 -0.20 -0.05
N TYR A 27 10.37 -1.03 -0.97
CA TYR A 27 8.94 -1.35 -0.97
C TYR A 27 8.49 -2.19 0.24
N LEU A 28 9.33 -3.10 0.74
CA LEU A 28 9.02 -3.87 1.96
C LEU A 28 9.10 -2.96 3.18
N TYR A 29 10.09 -2.08 3.22
CA TYR A 29 10.22 -1.08 4.28
C TYR A 29 8.99 -0.17 4.34
N LEU A 30 8.55 0.35 3.18
CA LEU A 30 7.35 1.17 3.09
C LEU A 30 6.08 0.38 3.46
N ALA A 31 5.95 -0.86 2.99
CA ALA A 31 4.83 -1.73 3.34
C ALA A 31 4.72 -1.96 4.86
N ASN A 32 5.85 -2.21 5.52
CA ASN A 32 5.91 -2.43 6.97
C ASN A 32 5.64 -1.17 7.80
N LYS A 33 5.64 0.02 7.18
CA LYS A 33 5.26 1.28 7.85
C LYS A 33 3.77 1.56 7.80
N ILE A 34 3.02 0.83 6.99
CA ILE A 34 1.58 1.01 6.86
C ILE A 34 0.92 0.39 8.08
N ASN A 35 0.44 1.24 8.97
CA ASN A 35 -0.33 0.89 10.16
C ASN A 35 -1.55 1.80 10.25
N VAL A 36 -2.74 1.20 10.31
CA VAL A 36 -4.02 1.89 10.43
C VAL A 36 -4.70 1.40 11.70
N ASN A 37 -4.62 2.19 12.78
CA ASN A 37 -5.24 1.84 14.06
C ASN A 37 -4.80 0.45 14.58
N GLY A 38 -3.52 0.12 14.40
CA GLY A 38 -2.95 -1.19 14.75
C GLY A 38 -3.02 -2.23 13.63
N LEU A 39 -3.83 -2.02 12.59
CA LEU A 39 -3.90 -2.92 11.42
C LEU A 39 -2.69 -2.70 10.51
N GLU A 40 -1.94 -3.75 10.25
CA GLU A 40 -0.72 -3.70 9.43
C GLU A 40 -0.84 -4.60 8.20
N LEU A 41 -0.15 -4.22 7.12
CA LEU A 41 0.10 -5.17 6.04
C LEU A 41 0.88 -6.37 6.60
N PHE A 42 0.61 -7.55 6.04
CA PHE A 42 1.16 -8.84 6.45
C PHE A 42 0.71 -9.38 7.81
N MET A 43 -0.17 -8.67 8.53
CA MET A 43 -0.83 -9.17 9.73
C MET A 43 -1.69 -10.41 9.40
N LYS A 44 -1.74 -11.41 10.27
CA LYS A 44 -2.58 -12.61 10.06
C LYS A 44 -4.01 -12.35 10.49
N GLU A 45 -4.95 -13.10 9.91
CA GLU A 45 -6.37 -13.06 10.25
C GLU A 45 -6.64 -13.09 11.76
N LYS A 46 -6.03 -14.03 12.47
CA LYS A 46 -6.20 -14.17 13.93
C LYS A 46 -5.83 -12.88 14.68
N GLU A 47 -4.76 -12.21 14.27
CA GLU A 47 -4.30 -10.97 14.90
C GLU A 47 -5.27 -9.81 14.60
N VAL A 48 -5.88 -9.78 13.41
CA VAL A 48 -6.93 -8.81 13.08
C VAL A 48 -8.18 -9.04 13.93
N ILE A 49 -8.60 -10.29 14.11
CA ILE A 49 -9.75 -10.66 14.96
C ILE A 49 -9.46 -10.32 16.43
N GLU A 50 -8.24 -10.57 16.92
CA GLU A 50 -7.83 -10.18 18.27
C GLU A 50 -7.86 -8.65 18.46
N LEU A 51 -7.57 -7.88 17.40
CA LEU A 51 -7.52 -6.42 17.44
C LEU A 51 -8.90 -5.76 17.38
N PHE A 52 -9.78 -6.22 16.49
CA PHE A 52 -11.05 -5.56 16.19
C PHE A 52 -12.29 -6.38 16.55
N GLY A 53 -12.12 -7.64 16.95
CA GLY A 53 -13.21 -8.60 17.06
C GLY A 53 -13.57 -9.21 15.70
N GLU A 54 -14.67 -9.97 15.69
CA GLU A 54 -15.22 -10.50 14.45
C GLU A 54 -15.77 -9.35 13.58
N GLU A 55 -15.61 -9.51 12.26
CA GLU A 55 -16.07 -8.54 11.26
C GLU A 55 -17.60 -8.41 11.22
N ASP A 56 -18.08 -7.30 10.65
CA ASP A 56 -19.49 -7.20 10.30
C ASP A 56 -19.79 -8.22 9.19
N SER A 57 -20.86 -9.00 9.35
CA SER A 57 -21.22 -10.11 8.46
C SER A 57 -21.62 -9.60 7.05
N GLU A 58 -20.65 -9.33 6.19
CA GLU A 58 -20.83 -9.12 4.75
C GLU A 58 -19.71 -9.83 3.97
N VAL A 59 -19.98 -11.08 3.61
CA VAL A 59 -19.10 -11.86 2.75
C VAL A 59 -19.27 -11.39 1.31
N SER A 60 -18.54 -10.35 0.93
CA SER A 60 -18.24 -10.07 -0.48
C SER A 60 -17.15 -11.05 -0.91
N TYR A 61 -17.52 -12.09 -1.66
CA TYR A 61 -16.56 -13.02 -2.24
C TYR A 61 -16.20 -12.56 -3.66
N CYS A 62 -14.92 -12.35 -3.94
CA CYS A 62 -14.41 -12.39 -5.30
C CYS A 62 -13.38 -13.50 -5.43
N MET A 63 -13.56 -14.34 -6.45
CA MET A 63 -12.75 -15.53 -6.70
C MET A 63 -11.31 -15.10 -6.97
N GLY A 64 -10.32 -15.56 -6.20
CA GLY A 64 -8.91 -15.15 -6.32
C GLY A 64 -8.49 -13.99 -5.40
N CYS A 65 -9.45 -13.27 -4.80
CA CYS A 65 -9.15 -12.09 -4.00
C CYS A 65 -8.71 -12.42 -2.57
N GLY A 66 -9.18 -13.53 -2.03
CA GLY A 66 -9.09 -13.89 -0.61
C GLY A 66 -10.20 -13.25 0.25
N PRO A 67 -10.32 -13.65 1.52
CA PRO A 67 -11.36 -13.15 2.43
C PRO A 67 -11.30 -11.63 2.62
N ASN A 68 -12.47 -11.03 2.74
CA ASN A 68 -12.68 -9.60 2.95
C ASN A 68 -13.21 -9.38 4.37
N MET A 69 -12.55 -8.50 5.13
CA MET A 69 -12.94 -8.15 6.50
C MET A 69 -13.39 -6.70 6.56
N TYR A 70 -14.67 -6.48 6.91
CA TYR A 70 -15.28 -5.16 6.97
C TYR A 70 -15.58 -4.78 8.42
N TYR A 71 -15.02 -3.64 8.85
CA TYR A 71 -15.28 -3.05 10.17
C TYR A 71 -16.00 -1.71 9.96
N LYS A 72 -17.31 -1.75 9.71
CA LYS A 72 -18.10 -0.58 9.24
C LYS A 72 -18.08 0.55 10.24
N ASN A 73 -18.19 0.24 11.53
CA ASN A 73 -18.15 1.22 12.61
C ASN A 73 -16.81 1.97 12.68
N LEU A 74 -15.72 1.32 12.27
CA LEU A 74 -14.40 1.94 12.18
C LEU A 74 -14.19 2.62 10.82
N GLY A 75 -14.91 2.20 9.76
CA GLY A 75 -14.62 2.62 8.39
C GLY A 75 -13.27 2.07 7.90
N ILE A 76 -12.96 0.84 8.33
CA ILE A 76 -11.76 0.09 7.95
C ILE A 76 -12.19 -1.17 7.20
N PHE A 77 -11.46 -1.48 6.14
CA PHE A 77 -11.54 -2.72 5.39
C PHE A 77 -10.15 -3.34 5.30
N ALA A 78 -10.08 -4.65 5.46
CA ALA A 78 -8.89 -5.44 5.23
C ALA A 78 -9.20 -6.58 4.24
N ARG A 79 -8.27 -6.90 3.35
CA ARG A 79 -8.35 -8.14 2.54
C ARG A 79 -7.18 -9.03 2.85
N LEU A 80 -7.46 -10.31 3.06
CA LEU A 80 -6.44 -11.32 3.22
C LEU A 80 -5.97 -11.85 1.86
N SER A 81 -4.70 -12.22 1.77
CA SER A 81 -4.17 -12.99 0.65
C SER A 81 -4.80 -14.37 0.64
N GLU A 82 -5.33 -14.79 -0.51
CA GLU A 82 -5.89 -16.13 -0.68
C GLU A 82 -4.81 -17.20 -0.46
N THR A 83 -3.60 -16.97 -0.98
CA THR A 83 -2.53 -17.97 -0.93
C THR A 83 -1.68 -17.93 0.33
N LYS A 84 -1.67 -16.80 1.05
CA LYS A 84 -0.77 -16.59 2.20
C LYS A 84 -1.49 -16.28 3.52
N GLN A 85 -2.79 -15.98 3.49
CA GLN A 85 -3.62 -15.73 4.67
C GLN A 85 -3.11 -14.59 5.58
N TYR A 86 -2.52 -13.56 4.98
CA TYR A 86 -2.17 -12.32 5.64
C TYR A 86 -2.87 -11.13 5.00
N VAL A 87 -3.04 -10.02 5.73
CA VAL A 87 -3.59 -8.75 5.23
C VAL A 87 -2.70 -8.22 4.10
N LYS A 88 -3.24 -8.20 2.88
CA LYS A 88 -2.56 -7.65 1.71
C LYS A 88 -3.15 -6.32 1.25
N ASP A 89 -4.36 -5.98 1.69
CA ASP A 89 -5.09 -4.78 1.27
C ASP A 89 -5.68 -4.12 2.51
N ILE A 90 -5.52 -2.81 2.62
CA ILE A 90 -6.15 -2.00 3.66
C ILE A 90 -6.80 -0.80 2.99
N LYS A 91 -8.09 -0.61 3.26
CA LYS A 91 -8.85 0.56 2.83
C LYS A 91 -9.47 1.27 4.03
N ILE A 92 -9.44 2.60 3.99
CA ILE A 92 -10.08 3.46 4.98
C ILE A 92 -11.08 4.41 4.32
N THR A 93 -12.19 4.64 5.01
CA THR A 93 -13.21 5.65 4.67
C THR A 93 -13.41 6.67 5.79
N ASN A 94 -12.96 6.35 7.00
CA ASN A 94 -13.07 7.24 8.16
C ASN A 94 -11.91 8.26 8.21
N PRO A 95 -12.17 9.57 8.24
CA PRO A 95 -11.15 10.62 8.26
C PRO A 95 -10.30 10.66 9.55
N LYS A 96 -10.66 9.88 10.57
CA LYS A 96 -9.84 9.70 11.79
C LYS A 96 -8.49 9.04 11.48
N TYR A 97 -8.42 8.19 10.45
CA TYR A 97 -7.24 7.42 10.09
C TYR A 97 -6.56 7.96 8.83
N ASP A 98 -5.28 7.65 8.65
CA ASP A 98 -4.54 7.86 7.40
C ASP A 98 -3.81 6.59 6.95
N ILE A 99 -3.50 6.56 5.66
CA ILE A 99 -2.49 5.68 5.09
C ILE A 99 -1.40 6.56 4.52
N LEU A 100 -0.17 6.43 5.05
CA LEU A 100 0.98 7.24 4.65
C LEU A 100 0.71 8.76 4.72
N GLY A 101 -0.02 9.21 5.74
CA GLY A 101 -0.35 10.64 5.92
C GLY A 101 -1.49 11.17 5.03
N ILE A 102 -2.16 10.30 4.25
CA ILE A 102 -3.29 10.66 3.38
C ILE A 102 -4.60 10.18 3.99
N LYS A 103 -5.58 11.09 4.08
CA LYS A 103 -6.85 10.87 4.78
C LYS A 103 -8.07 11.03 3.86
N PRO A 104 -9.17 10.31 4.12
CA PRO A 104 -10.49 10.73 3.67
C PRO A 104 -10.79 12.18 4.08
N ASN A 105 -11.63 12.86 3.29
CA ASN A 105 -11.96 14.29 3.38
C ASN A 105 -10.81 15.27 3.10
N GLN A 106 -9.63 14.80 2.70
CA GLN A 106 -8.54 15.66 2.23
C GLN A 106 -8.71 16.04 0.75
N ASN A 107 -8.25 17.23 0.38
CA ASN A 107 -8.12 17.61 -1.03
C ASN A 107 -7.00 16.79 -1.71
N ILE A 108 -7.29 16.33 -2.92
CA ILE A 108 -6.45 15.48 -3.74
C ILE A 108 -5.04 16.04 -3.99
N THR A 109 -4.85 17.33 -4.24
CA THR A 109 -3.55 17.90 -4.66
C THR A 109 -2.43 17.60 -3.66
N LYS A 110 -2.70 17.74 -2.36
CA LYS A 110 -1.71 17.44 -1.32
C LYS A 110 -1.37 15.95 -1.27
N ALA A 111 -2.33 15.07 -1.52
CA ALA A 111 -2.12 13.63 -1.51
C ALA A 111 -1.27 13.16 -2.71
N GLN A 112 -1.52 13.72 -3.90
CA GLN A 112 -0.74 13.42 -5.10
C GLN A 112 0.74 13.79 -4.91
N ASN A 113 1.01 15.01 -4.44
CA ASN A 113 2.37 15.46 -4.17
C ASN A 113 3.09 14.54 -3.18
N LEU A 114 2.41 14.14 -2.10
CA LEU A 114 2.99 13.26 -1.08
C LEU A 114 3.33 11.87 -1.64
N LEU A 115 2.45 11.30 -2.47
CA LEU A 115 2.72 10.02 -3.15
C LEU A 115 3.90 10.12 -4.11
N GLU A 116 3.96 11.19 -4.90
CA GLU A 116 5.06 11.43 -5.84
C GLU A 116 6.41 11.61 -5.13
N GLU A 117 6.44 12.36 -4.02
CA GLU A 117 7.62 12.52 -3.16
C GLU A 117 8.08 11.19 -2.56
N MET A 118 7.15 10.30 -2.21
CA MET A 118 7.46 8.95 -1.76
C MET A 118 7.90 8.02 -2.89
N GLY A 119 7.82 8.45 -4.15
CA GLY A 119 8.25 7.69 -5.33
C GLY A 119 7.18 6.82 -5.96
N PHE A 120 5.90 7.01 -5.60
CA PHE A 120 4.79 6.42 -6.34
C PHE A 120 4.64 7.09 -7.71
N LYS A 121 4.13 6.33 -8.67
CA LYS A 121 3.81 6.82 -10.02
C LYS A 121 2.34 6.61 -10.31
N LEU A 122 1.67 7.66 -10.80
CA LEU A 122 0.31 7.56 -11.30
C LEU A 122 0.28 6.58 -12.49
N ILE A 123 -0.63 5.61 -12.44
CA ILE A 123 -0.82 4.60 -13.49
C ILE A 123 -2.22 4.62 -14.11
N ASP A 124 -3.21 5.12 -13.37
CA ASP A 124 -4.59 5.29 -13.83
C ASP A 124 -5.19 6.55 -13.21
N SER A 125 -5.93 7.30 -14.01
CA SER A 125 -6.53 8.59 -13.65
C SER A 125 -7.94 8.67 -14.21
N ASP A 126 -8.86 8.00 -13.54
CA ASP A 126 -10.28 8.09 -13.77
C ASP A 126 -10.87 9.31 -13.01
N PRO A 127 -11.89 10.01 -13.54
CA PRO A 127 -12.57 11.11 -12.85
C PRO A 127 -13.00 10.86 -11.40
N ILE A 128 -13.23 9.60 -11.02
CA ILE A 128 -13.61 9.20 -9.65
C ILE A 128 -12.56 8.36 -8.93
N ARG A 129 -11.46 7.98 -9.60
CA ARG A 129 -10.42 7.12 -9.03
C ARG A 129 -9.04 7.45 -9.57
N LEU A 130 -8.08 7.65 -8.66
CA LEU A 130 -6.66 7.65 -9.02
C LEU A 130 -5.97 6.40 -8.48
N SER A 131 -5.16 5.76 -9.33
CA SER A 131 -4.35 4.62 -8.91
C SER A 131 -2.87 4.91 -9.15
N TYR A 132 -2.08 4.67 -8.10
CA TYR A 132 -0.65 4.88 -8.04
C TYR A 132 0.06 3.56 -7.80
N GLN A 133 1.31 3.47 -8.25
CA GLN A 133 2.12 2.28 -8.14
C GLN A 133 3.53 2.59 -7.68
N TYR A 134 4.03 1.79 -6.74
CA TYR A 134 5.39 1.85 -6.25
C TYR A 134 6.17 0.61 -6.66
N GLN A 135 7.41 0.85 -7.12
CA GLN A 135 8.45 -0.14 -7.49
C GLN A 135 7.97 -1.51 -8.02
N LYS A 136 8.08 -1.72 -9.34
CA LYS A 136 7.81 -3.02 -10.01
C LYS A 136 6.45 -3.63 -9.64
N LYS A 137 5.43 -2.78 -9.45
CA LYS A 137 4.05 -3.21 -9.18
C LYS A 137 3.85 -3.92 -7.84
N LYS A 138 4.66 -3.61 -6.82
CA LYS A 138 4.61 -4.31 -5.53
C LYS A 138 3.64 -3.70 -4.55
N LEU A 139 3.52 -2.38 -4.53
CA LEU A 139 2.50 -1.67 -3.79
C LEU A 139 1.68 -0.84 -4.76
N THR A 140 0.36 -0.89 -4.59
CA THR A 140 -0.59 -0.01 -5.26
C THR A 140 -1.27 0.84 -4.22
N PHE A 141 -1.53 2.09 -4.57
CA PHE A 141 -2.21 3.04 -3.72
C PHE A 141 -3.36 3.65 -4.52
N GLU A 142 -4.58 3.52 -4.02
CA GLU A 142 -5.77 4.00 -4.72
C GLU A 142 -6.50 5.04 -3.88
N MET A 143 -7.02 6.05 -4.56
CA MET A 143 -7.87 7.08 -3.97
C MET A 143 -9.16 7.15 -4.75
N ILE A 144 -10.29 7.04 -4.05
CA ILE A 144 -11.61 7.36 -4.60
C ILE A 144 -11.90 8.82 -4.25
N ILE A 145 -12.33 9.60 -5.24
CA ILE A 145 -12.56 11.04 -5.11
C ILE A 145 -13.97 11.41 -5.55
N ASP A 146 -14.52 12.49 -4.98
CA ASP A 146 -15.73 13.11 -5.52
C ASP A 146 -15.43 14.13 -6.63
N LYS A 147 -16.51 14.71 -7.18
CA LYS A 147 -16.46 15.71 -8.24
C LYS A 147 -15.73 17.00 -7.83
N GLN A 148 -15.53 17.24 -6.54
CA GLN A 148 -14.83 18.39 -5.99
C GLN A 148 -13.34 18.09 -5.72
N GLY A 149 -12.88 16.87 -6.03
CA GLY A 149 -11.51 16.44 -5.75
C GLY A 149 -11.25 16.17 -4.26
N VAL A 150 -12.29 15.86 -3.50
CA VAL A 150 -12.18 15.44 -2.10
C VAL A 150 -12.12 13.92 -2.03
N ILE A 151 -11.11 13.41 -1.33
CA ILE A 151 -10.89 11.98 -1.15
C ILE A 151 -12.01 11.38 -0.29
N LYS A 152 -12.69 10.35 -0.80
CA LYS A 152 -13.72 9.58 -0.08
C LYS A 152 -13.16 8.32 0.57
N SER A 153 -12.17 7.70 -0.06
CA SER A 153 -11.48 6.56 0.53
C SER A 153 -10.05 6.48 0.04
N VAL A 154 -9.21 5.92 0.89
CA VAL A 154 -7.80 5.66 0.61
C VAL A 154 -7.56 4.16 0.76
N GLN A 155 -6.82 3.57 -0.16
CA GLN A 155 -6.54 2.14 -0.17
C GLN A 155 -5.09 1.88 -0.52
N VAL A 156 -4.49 0.89 0.12
CA VAL A 156 -3.16 0.40 -0.22
C VAL A 156 -3.15 -1.12 -0.26
N GLU A 157 -2.56 -1.66 -1.33
CA GLU A 157 -2.50 -3.10 -1.55
C GLU A 157 -1.07 -3.53 -1.87
N TYR A 158 -0.62 -4.60 -1.22
CA TYR A 158 0.56 -5.36 -1.58
C TYR A 158 0.21 -6.46 -2.58
N GLN A 159 0.77 -6.34 -3.78
CA GLN A 159 0.45 -7.20 -4.92
C GLN A 159 1.12 -8.58 -4.78
N VAL A 160 0.30 -9.61 -4.58
CA VAL A 160 0.72 -11.01 -4.48
C VAL A 160 0.54 -11.69 -5.83
N LYS A 161 1.65 -12.01 -6.53
CA LYS A 161 1.65 -12.53 -7.91
C LYS A 161 0.65 -13.66 -8.22
N LYS A 162 0.34 -14.53 -7.25
CA LYS A 162 -0.58 -15.66 -7.45
C LYS A 162 -2.05 -15.29 -7.23
N ASP A 163 -2.30 -14.33 -6.36
CA ASP A 163 -3.65 -13.85 -6.05
C ASP A 163 -4.18 -12.92 -7.15
N ASN A 164 -3.29 -12.33 -7.95
CA ASN A 164 -3.65 -11.36 -8.98
C ASN A 164 -4.00 -11.98 -10.34
N ASN A 165 -4.14 -13.31 -10.41
CA ASN A 165 -4.37 -14.03 -11.66
C ASN A 165 -5.84 -14.03 -12.12
N ILE A 166 -6.66 -13.12 -11.61
CA ILE A 166 -8.01 -12.90 -12.13
C ILE A 166 -7.90 -11.95 -13.31
N ILE A 167 -7.80 -12.53 -14.50
CA ILE A 167 -8.01 -11.85 -15.78
C ILE A 167 -9.53 -11.65 -15.89
N TYR A 168 -9.98 -10.41 -16.02
CA TYR A 168 -11.34 -10.09 -16.48
C TYR A 168 -11.47 -10.41 -17.97
#